data_AF-A0A2G2XYB4-F1
#
_entry.id   AF-A0A2G2XYB4-F1
#
_cell.length_a   1.000
_cell.length_b   1.000
_cell.length_c   1.000
_cell.angle_alpha   90.00
_cell.angle_beta   90.00
_cell.angle_gamma   90.00
#
_symmetry.space_group_name_H-M   'P 1'
#
loop_
_entity.id
_entity.type
_entity.pdbx_description
1 polymer ?
#
loop_
_entity_poly.entity_id
_entity_poly.type
_entity_poly.pdbx_seq_one_letter_code
_entity_poly.pdbx_strand_id
1 'polypeptide(L)'
;MNLFEVSHFVPEKPMYEQGLILLPHLATLVLGFGGIYHALLGPETLEESFPFFGYVWKDRNKMTTILEASQAQAFTFLVRDQRLGANVGSAQGPTGLDIQPWQERRSTKYMTHASLGSLNSVGGVATEINAVNYVSPRSWLATSHFVLGFFFFVGHLWHARRARAAVAGIEKGIDRDLEPVLFMTPLN
;
A
#
# COMPACT_ATOMS: atom_id res chain seq x y z
N MET A 1 10.62 -13.48 1.42
CA MET A 1 10.75 -12.77 0.13
C MET A 1 12.04 -11.94 0.05
N ASN A 2 12.41 -11.13 1.05
CA ASN A 2 13.69 -10.42 1.05
C ASN A 2 14.93 -11.35 0.89
N LEU A 3 15.10 -12.34 1.78
CA LEU A 3 16.22 -13.30 1.66
C LEU A 3 16.22 -14.08 0.34
N PHE A 4 15.04 -14.29 -0.25
CA PHE A 4 14.89 -14.94 -1.55
C PHE A 4 15.43 -14.03 -2.67
N GLU A 5 15.08 -12.75 -2.67
CA GLU A 5 15.65 -11.76 -3.59
C GLU A 5 17.16 -11.64 -3.43
N VAL A 6 17.69 -11.62 -2.20
CA VAL A 6 19.14 -11.61 -1.92
C VAL A 6 19.82 -12.85 -2.50
N SER A 7 19.24 -14.04 -2.33
CA SER A 7 19.83 -15.29 -2.82
C SER A 7 19.89 -15.42 -4.35
N HIS A 8 19.09 -14.65 -5.08
CA HIS A 8 19.04 -14.66 -6.55
C HIS A 8 19.61 -13.38 -7.18
N PHE A 9 20.14 -12.46 -6.36
CA PHE A 9 20.66 -11.18 -6.83
C PHE A 9 22.05 -11.34 -7.50
N VAL A 10 22.13 -10.87 -8.73
CA VAL A 10 23.36 -10.75 -9.52
C VAL A 10 23.75 -9.26 -9.60
N PRO A 11 24.83 -8.83 -8.93
CA PRO A 11 25.20 -7.41 -8.81
C PRO A 11 25.52 -6.72 -10.14
N GLU A 12 25.97 -7.49 -11.12
CA GLU A 12 26.36 -7.00 -12.45
C GLU A 12 25.15 -6.68 -13.34
N LYS A 13 23.96 -7.17 -12.97
CA LYS A 13 22.71 -6.92 -13.69
C LYS A 13 21.90 -5.82 -13.00
N PRO A 14 21.18 -4.97 -13.76
CA PRO A 14 20.24 -4.02 -13.19
C PRO A 14 19.16 -4.72 -12.35
N MET A 15 18.77 -4.13 -11.22
CA MET A 15 17.77 -4.73 -10.32
C MET A 15 16.41 -4.96 -10.99
N TYR A 16 16.02 -4.11 -11.96
CA TYR A 16 14.75 -4.23 -12.67
C TYR A 16 14.70 -5.36 -13.72
N GLU A 17 15.85 -5.94 -14.08
CA GLU A 17 15.93 -7.10 -14.98
C GLU A 17 15.82 -8.44 -14.22
N GLN A 18 15.80 -8.38 -12.88
CA GLN A 18 15.92 -9.55 -12.00
C GLN A 18 14.65 -9.82 -11.20
N GLY A 19 13.55 -9.12 -11.48
CA GLY A 19 12.27 -9.30 -10.78
C GLY A 19 12.30 -8.87 -9.31
N LEU A 20 13.23 -7.99 -8.92
CA LEU A 20 13.38 -7.53 -7.53
C LEU A 20 12.37 -6.41 -7.21
N ILE A 21 11.59 -6.59 -6.15
CA ILE A 21 10.62 -5.61 -5.67
C ILE A 21 10.90 -5.20 -4.22
N LEU A 22 11.58 -6.02 -3.42
CA LEU A 22 11.88 -5.72 -2.02
C LEU A 22 13.26 -5.10 -1.84
N LEU A 23 14.31 -5.61 -2.50
CA LEU A 23 15.66 -5.05 -2.42
C LEU A 23 15.72 -3.53 -2.70
N PRO A 24 14.94 -2.98 -3.66
CA PRO A 24 14.83 -1.53 -3.85
C PRO A 24 14.18 -0.76 -2.69
N HIS A 25 13.47 -1.44 -1.78
CA HIS A 25 12.66 -0.86 -0.69
C HIS A 25 13.19 -1.19 0.73
N LEU A 26 14.33 -1.87 0.87
CA LEU A 26 14.81 -2.46 2.13
C LEU A 26 15.44 -1.49 3.14
N ALA A 27 14.74 -0.40 3.45
CA ALA A 27 15.04 0.42 4.62
C ALA A 27 14.01 0.25 5.76
N THR A 28 13.09 -0.71 5.69
CA THR A 28 12.01 -0.79 6.69
C THR A 28 11.63 -2.23 7.09
N LEU A 29 12.02 -2.54 8.33
CA LEU A 29 11.28 -3.31 9.34
C LEU A 29 11.32 -4.85 9.32
N VAL A 30 11.51 -5.36 10.54
CA VAL A 30 11.25 -6.71 11.01
C VAL A 30 10.22 -6.60 12.14
N LEU A 31 9.05 -7.22 12.00
CA LEU A 31 8.04 -7.40 13.06
C LEU A 31 7.27 -8.72 12.80
N GLY A 32 7.43 -9.72 13.67
CA GLY A 32 6.72 -11.01 13.54
C GLY A 32 6.38 -11.67 14.87
N PHE A 33 7.34 -11.75 15.80
CA PHE A 33 7.13 -12.40 17.11
C PHE A 33 6.07 -11.71 17.99
N GLY A 34 6.01 -10.37 17.98
CA GLY A 34 4.99 -9.64 18.74
C GLY A 34 3.56 -9.98 18.32
N GLY A 35 3.31 -10.16 17.01
CA GLY A 35 1.98 -10.50 16.50
C GLY A 35 1.49 -11.86 16.97
N ILE A 36 2.37 -12.89 16.96
CA ILE A 36 2.01 -14.25 17.41
C ILE A 36 1.68 -14.26 18.90
N TYR A 37 2.49 -13.60 19.72
CA TYR A 37 2.23 -13.50 21.16
C TYR A 37 0.87 -12.84 21.42
N HIS A 38 0.60 -11.68 20.84
CA HIS A 38 -0.64 -10.96 21.07
C HIS A 38 -1.89 -11.67 20.53
N ALA A 39 -1.76 -12.52 19.51
CA ALA A 39 -2.89 -13.28 18.96
C ALA A 39 -3.23 -14.56 19.74
N LEU A 40 -2.26 -15.19 20.41
CA LEU A 40 -2.44 -16.53 21.01
C LEU A 40 -2.32 -16.57 22.54
N LEU A 41 -1.48 -15.72 23.12
CA LEU A 41 -1.09 -15.79 24.54
C LEU A 41 -1.35 -14.48 25.30
N GLY A 42 -1.46 -13.37 24.57
CA GLY A 42 -1.78 -12.08 25.13
C GLY A 42 -3.22 -12.02 25.67
N PRO A 43 -3.53 -11.01 26.49
CA PRO A 43 -4.89 -10.77 26.97
C PRO A 43 -5.83 -10.43 25.79
N GLU A 44 -7.05 -10.97 25.82
CA GLU A 44 -8.05 -10.76 24.76
C GLU A 44 -8.54 -9.31 24.68
N THR A 45 -8.58 -8.63 25.82
CA THR A 45 -8.96 -7.22 25.96
C THR A 45 -7.90 -6.50 26.81
N LEU A 46 -7.73 -5.20 26.58
CA LEU A 46 -6.68 -4.39 27.23
C LEU A 46 -7.24 -3.31 28.15
N GLU A 47 -8.56 -3.13 28.16
CA GLU A 47 -9.28 -2.06 28.83
C GLU A 47 -9.05 -2.06 30.34
N GLU A 48 -8.97 -3.25 30.95
CA GLU A 48 -8.78 -3.41 32.39
C GLU A 48 -7.30 -3.47 32.78
N SER A 49 -6.50 -4.26 32.07
CA SER A 49 -5.10 -4.48 32.42
C SER A 49 -4.19 -3.31 32.04
N PHE A 50 -4.46 -2.65 30.91
CA PHE A 50 -3.63 -1.57 30.39
C PHE A 50 -4.47 -0.46 29.72
N PRO A 51 -5.10 0.44 30.51
CA PRO A 51 -6.01 1.47 30.00
C PRO A 51 -5.41 2.42 28.94
N PHE A 52 -4.09 2.61 28.96
CA PHE A 52 -3.38 3.36 27.92
C PHE A 52 -3.50 2.69 26.54
N PHE A 53 -3.46 1.36 26.46
CA PHE A 53 -3.57 0.59 25.21
C PHE A 53 -5.01 0.14 24.90
N GLY A 54 -5.88 0.03 25.90
CA GLY A 54 -7.32 -0.26 25.71
C GLY A 54 -8.07 0.88 25.02
N TYR A 55 -9.09 0.55 24.23
CA TYR A 55 -9.95 1.53 23.56
C TYR A 55 -11.34 0.97 23.26
N VAL A 56 -12.34 1.86 23.20
CA VAL A 56 -13.69 1.53 22.73
C VAL A 56 -13.94 2.30 21.43
N TRP A 57 -14.48 1.65 20.40
CA TRP A 57 -14.73 2.27 19.08
C TRP A 57 -15.57 3.55 19.10
N LYS A 58 -16.40 3.72 20.13
CA LYS A 58 -17.26 4.91 20.32
C LYS A 58 -16.52 6.10 20.96
N ASP A 59 -15.35 5.89 21.56
CA ASP A 59 -14.54 6.95 22.15
C ASP A 59 -13.79 7.72 21.06
N ARG A 60 -14.34 8.87 20.68
CA ARG A 60 -13.77 9.72 19.62
C ARG A 60 -12.38 10.24 19.98
N ASN A 61 -12.15 10.60 21.23
CA ASN A 61 -10.87 11.18 21.67
C ASN A 61 -9.76 10.13 21.56
N LYS A 62 -10.03 8.90 22.01
CA LYS A 62 -9.06 7.81 21.90
C LYS A 62 -8.74 7.47 20.44
N MET A 63 -9.74 7.47 19.55
CA MET A 63 -9.53 7.23 18.12
C MET A 63 -8.65 8.30 17.47
N THR A 64 -8.87 9.58 17.77
CA THR A 64 -8.04 10.67 17.22
C THR A 64 -6.62 10.64 17.75
N THR A 65 -6.41 10.34 19.04
CA THR A 65 -5.06 10.21 19.62
C THR A 65 -4.26 9.08 18.97
N ILE A 66 -4.88 7.93 18.69
CA ILE A 66 -4.22 6.83 17.99
C ILE A 66 -3.84 7.23 16.55
N LEU A 67 -4.74 7.94 15.85
CA LEU A 67 -4.48 8.43 14.50
C LEU A 67 -3.30 9.40 14.46
N GLU A 68 -3.22 10.34 15.38
CA GLU A 68 -2.11 11.29 15.49
C GLU A 68 -0.76 10.58 15.71
N ALA A 69 -0.72 9.61 16.62
CA ALA A 69 0.49 8.83 16.89
C ALA A 69 1.03 8.13 15.63
N SER A 70 0.14 7.64 14.75
CA SER A 70 0.54 6.97 13.51
C SER A 70 1.15 7.88 12.44
N GLN A 71 0.91 9.20 12.52
CA GLN A 71 1.37 10.19 11.54
C GLN A 71 2.64 10.95 11.97
N ALA A 72 3.04 10.85 13.25
CA ALA A 72 4.16 11.59 13.83
C ALA A 72 5.53 11.27 13.19
N GLN A 73 5.65 10.16 12.45
CA GLN A 73 6.90 9.72 11.83
C GLN A 73 7.42 10.73 10.79
N ALA A 74 6.58 11.21 9.87
CA ALA A 74 6.99 12.17 8.84
C ALA A 74 7.45 13.51 9.43
N PHE A 75 6.76 13.98 10.46
CA PHE A 75 7.13 15.19 11.19
C PHE A 75 8.47 15.03 11.93
N THR A 76 8.74 13.83 12.47
CA THR A 76 10.01 13.53 13.13
C THR A 76 11.19 13.61 12.15
N PHE A 77 11.04 13.10 10.92
CA PHE A 77 12.09 13.23 9.89
C PHE A 77 12.30 14.68 9.45
N LEU A 78 11.22 15.45 9.27
CA LEU A 78 11.31 16.86 8.93
C LEU A 78 12.04 17.68 10.01
N VAL A 79 11.68 17.48 11.29
CA VAL A 79 12.32 18.18 12.42
C VAL A 79 13.77 17.73 12.60
N ARG A 80 14.08 16.44 12.41
CA ARG A 80 15.46 15.94 12.42
C ARG A 80 16.30 16.66 11.36
N ASP A 81 15.81 16.74 10.13
CA ASP A 81 16.57 17.31 9.02
C ASP A 81 16.78 18.81 9.19
N GLN A 82 15.78 19.53 9.69
CA GLN A 82 15.92 20.93 10.07
C GLN A 82 16.94 21.14 11.21
N ARG A 83 16.96 20.25 12.24
CA ARG A 83 17.95 20.27 13.32
C ARG A 83 19.37 19.92 12.87
N LEU A 84 19.50 19.09 11.83
CA LEU A 84 20.78 18.78 11.18
C LEU A 84 21.24 19.90 10.22
N GLY A 85 20.50 21.02 10.14
CA GLY A 85 20.87 22.20 9.36
C GLY A 85 20.36 22.20 7.91
N ALA A 86 19.50 21.26 7.51
CA ALA A 86 18.92 21.25 6.18
C ALA A 86 17.82 22.32 6.05
N ASN A 87 17.94 23.20 5.05
CA ASN A 87 16.85 24.10 4.67
C ASN A 87 15.82 23.34 3.83
N VAL A 88 14.85 22.73 4.52
CA VAL A 88 13.78 21.93 3.90
C VAL A 88 12.92 22.72 2.90
N GLY A 89 12.86 24.05 3.02
CA GLY A 89 12.10 24.90 2.12
C GLY A 89 12.74 25.14 0.75
N SER A 90 14.04 24.84 0.60
CA SER A 90 14.82 25.05 -0.64
C SER A 90 15.56 23.80 -1.12
N ALA A 91 15.24 22.63 -0.57
CA ALA A 91 15.85 21.36 -0.96
C ALA A 91 15.38 20.95 -2.37
N GLN A 92 16.15 21.32 -3.39
CA GLN A 92 15.83 21.03 -4.79
C GLN A 92 16.23 19.60 -5.17
N GLY A 93 15.34 18.91 -5.90
CA GLY A 93 15.59 17.56 -6.43
C GLY A 93 16.58 17.54 -7.61
N PRO A 94 17.11 16.36 -7.96
CA PRO A 94 18.37 16.21 -8.71
C PRO A 94 18.28 16.35 -10.26
N THR A 95 17.45 17.22 -10.81
CA THR A 95 17.28 17.31 -12.28
C THR A 95 17.76 18.65 -12.85
N GLY A 96 18.92 18.63 -13.54
CA GLY A 96 19.49 19.73 -14.34
C GLY A 96 19.63 19.36 -15.83
N LEU A 97 19.80 20.36 -16.69
CA LEU A 97 19.67 20.28 -18.16
C LEU A 97 21.02 20.45 -18.87
N ASP A 98 21.50 19.38 -19.49
CA ASP A 98 22.41 19.29 -20.64
C ASP A 98 22.34 17.85 -21.17
N ILE A 99 22.60 17.60 -22.46
CA ILE A 99 22.66 16.22 -23.03
C ILE A 99 24.11 15.73 -23.05
N GLN A 100 24.32 14.56 -22.49
CA GLN A 100 25.61 13.94 -22.19
C GLN A 100 25.61 12.50 -22.74
N PRO A 101 26.77 11.92 -23.09
CA PRO A 101 26.83 10.54 -23.61
C PRO A 101 26.23 9.47 -22.69
N TRP A 102 26.19 9.71 -21.37
CA TRP A 102 25.50 8.81 -20.45
C TRP A 102 23.97 8.90 -20.55
N GLN A 103 23.41 10.03 -20.98
CA GLN A 103 21.97 10.19 -21.26
C GLN A 103 21.56 9.42 -22.51
N GLU A 104 22.41 9.39 -23.54
CA GLU A 104 22.18 8.56 -24.73
C GLU A 104 22.21 7.06 -24.38
N ARG A 105 23.21 6.61 -23.62
CA ARG A 105 23.24 5.21 -23.16
C ARG A 105 22.02 4.87 -22.29
N ARG A 106 21.56 5.81 -21.47
CA ARG A 106 20.38 5.64 -20.62
C ARG A 106 19.07 5.63 -21.43
N SER A 107 18.93 6.49 -22.44
CA SER A 107 17.74 6.55 -23.29
C SER A 107 17.60 5.27 -24.11
N THR A 108 18.69 4.79 -24.71
CA THR A 108 18.71 3.51 -25.42
C THR A 108 18.37 2.35 -24.48
N LYS A 109 18.91 2.34 -23.26
CA LYS A 109 18.57 1.32 -22.25
C LYS A 109 17.10 1.33 -21.86
N TYR A 110 16.50 2.50 -21.69
CA TYR A 110 15.07 2.61 -21.38
C TYR A 110 14.17 2.23 -22.56
N MET A 111 14.58 2.55 -23.79
CA MET A 111 13.88 2.13 -25.00
C MET A 111 13.84 0.60 -25.11
N THR A 112 14.98 -0.08 -24.93
CA THR A 112 15.05 -1.55 -25.05
C THR A 112 14.47 -2.30 -23.86
N HIS A 113 14.23 -1.63 -22.73
CA HIS A 113 13.57 -2.18 -21.55
C HIS A 113 12.19 -1.53 -21.31
N ALA A 114 11.51 -1.18 -22.39
CA ALA A 114 10.15 -0.66 -22.33
C ALA A 114 9.23 -1.61 -21.54
N SER A 115 8.26 -1.08 -20.82
CA SER A 115 7.38 -1.84 -19.93
C SER A 115 6.28 -2.61 -20.69
N LEU A 116 6.70 -3.45 -21.63
CA LEU A 116 5.83 -4.33 -22.42
C LEU A 116 6.33 -5.77 -22.28
N GLY A 117 5.39 -6.68 -22.05
CA GLY A 117 5.66 -8.11 -21.96
C GLY A 117 4.40 -8.90 -21.66
N SER A 118 4.49 -10.21 -21.84
CA SER A 118 3.40 -11.17 -21.63
C SER A 118 3.36 -11.71 -20.21
N LEU A 119 2.26 -12.39 -19.86
CA LEU A 119 2.05 -12.95 -18.51
C LEU A 119 3.09 -14.02 -18.13
N ASN A 120 3.60 -14.78 -19.10
CA ASN A 120 4.66 -15.78 -18.91
C ASN A 120 6.08 -15.19 -19.08
N SER A 121 6.20 -13.88 -18.95
CA SER A 121 7.45 -13.12 -18.93
C SER A 121 8.23 -13.02 -20.26
N VAL A 122 7.58 -13.16 -21.41
CA VAL A 122 8.22 -12.83 -22.69
C VAL A 122 8.15 -11.31 -22.90
N GLY A 123 9.30 -10.65 -22.93
CA GLY A 123 9.43 -9.20 -23.08
C GLY A 123 9.32 -8.75 -24.53
N GLY A 124 8.70 -7.59 -24.75
CA GLY A 124 8.46 -7.04 -26.09
C GLY A 124 6.97 -6.88 -26.40
N VAL A 125 6.64 -6.71 -27.68
CA VAL A 125 5.26 -6.54 -28.15
C VAL A 125 4.50 -7.88 -28.12
N ALA A 126 3.17 -7.83 -28.24
CA ALA A 126 2.33 -9.03 -28.17
C ALA A 126 2.61 -10.09 -29.27
N THR A 127 3.25 -9.69 -30.37
CA THR A 127 3.67 -10.56 -31.48
C THR A 127 5.15 -10.94 -31.43
N GLU A 128 5.86 -10.59 -30.36
CA GLU A 128 7.28 -10.90 -30.20
C GLU A 128 7.49 -12.40 -30.02
N ILE A 129 8.57 -12.93 -30.60
CA ILE A 129 8.94 -14.34 -30.41
C ILE A 129 9.50 -14.57 -29.00
N ASN A 130 9.51 -15.83 -28.54
CA ASN A 130 10.04 -16.20 -27.23
C ASN A 130 11.58 -16.08 -27.17
N ALA A 131 12.09 -14.87 -26.96
CA ALA A 131 13.52 -14.59 -26.95
C ALA A 131 14.02 -13.95 -25.64
N VAL A 132 13.27 -13.00 -25.07
CA VAL A 132 13.71 -12.23 -23.90
C VAL A 132 12.78 -12.52 -22.72
N ASN A 133 13.35 -12.97 -21.60
CA ASN A 133 12.62 -13.15 -20.34
C ASN A 133 12.62 -11.84 -19.54
N TYR A 134 11.60 -11.00 -19.74
CA TYR A 134 11.49 -9.70 -19.10
C TYR A 134 10.04 -9.21 -19.03
N VAL A 135 9.62 -8.81 -17.82
CA VAL A 135 8.47 -7.92 -17.60
C VAL A 135 8.88 -6.90 -16.56
N SER A 136 8.65 -5.62 -16.86
CA SER A 136 9.06 -4.53 -15.98
C SER A 136 8.40 -4.65 -14.60
N PRO A 137 9.15 -4.44 -13.49
CA PRO A 137 8.57 -4.30 -12.16
C PRO A 137 7.51 -3.20 -12.08
N ARG A 138 7.57 -2.18 -12.96
CA ARG A 138 6.52 -1.16 -13.06
C ARG A 138 5.17 -1.78 -13.45
N SER A 139 5.17 -2.68 -14.43
CA SER A 139 3.95 -3.38 -14.86
C SER A 139 3.43 -4.28 -13.75
N TRP A 140 4.30 -5.05 -13.08
CA TRP A 140 3.93 -5.89 -11.94
C TRP A 140 3.32 -5.08 -10.80
N LEU A 141 3.98 -3.99 -10.38
CA LEU A 141 3.50 -3.13 -9.30
C LEU A 141 2.20 -2.43 -9.70
N ALA A 142 2.13 -1.82 -10.88
CA ALA A 142 0.93 -1.09 -11.31
C ALA A 142 -0.29 -2.02 -11.42
N THR A 143 -0.15 -3.18 -12.07
CA THR A 143 -1.27 -4.12 -12.23
C THR A 143 -1.70 -4.74 -10.91
N SER A 144 -0.77 -5.18 -10.05
CA SER A 144 -1.09 -5.71 -8.73
C SER A 144 -1.78 -4.66 -7.84
N HIS A 145 -1.26 -3.43 -7.79
CA HIS A 145 -1.84 -2.36 -6.97
C HIS A 145 -3.18 -1.87 -7.53
N PHE A 146 -3.38 -1.90 -8.85
CA PHE A 146 -4.69 -1.61 -9.44
C PHE A 146 -5.73 -2.65 -9.01
N VAL A 147 -5.40 -3.94 -9.09
CA VAL A 147 -6.29 -5.03 -8.65
C VAL A 147 -6.58 -4.94 -7.15
N LEU A 148 -5.55 -4.73 -6.34
CA LEU A 148 -5.72 -4.53 -4.89
C LEU A 148 -6.58 -3.29 -4.61
N GLY A 149 -6.32 -2.16 -5.26
CA GLY A 149 -7.08 -0.92 -5.11
C GLY A 149 -8.56 -1.09 -5.47
N PHE A 150 -8.85 -1.82 -6.55
CA PHE A 150 -10.22 -2.19 -6.90
C PHE A 150 -10.91 -2.99 -5.78
N PHE A 151 -10.27 -4.03 -5.26
CA PHE A 151 -10.85 -4.83 -4.18
C PHE A 151 -10.96 -4.07 -2.85
N PHE A 152 -10.02 -3.16 -2.54
CA PHE A 152 -10.15 -2.25 -1.41
C PHE A 152 -11.34 -1.31 -1.58
N PHE A 153 -11.61 -0.81 -2.78
CA PHE A 153 -12.78 0.01 -3.06
C PHE A 153 -14.09 -0.79 -2.92
N VAL A 154 -14.14 -2.02 -3.43
CA VAL A 154 -15.29 -2.92 -3.23
C VAL A 154 -15.50 -3.22 -1.74
N GLY A 155 -14.43 -3.54 -1.02
CA GLY A 155 -14.44 -3.73 0.43
C GLY A 155 -14.92 -2.49 1.18
N HIS A 156 -14.49 -1.29 0.76
CA HIS A 156 -14.97 -0.02 1.31
C HIS A 156 -16.49 0.12 1.13
N LEU A 157 -17.01 -0.09 -0.09
CA LEU A 157 -18.44 -0.01 -0.35
C LEU A 157 -19.25 -1.01 0.47
N TRP A 158 -18.74 -2.23 0.61
CA TRP A 158 -19.35 -3.29 1.41
C TRP A 158 -19.41 -2.90 2.89
N HIS A 159 -18.27 -2.57 3.49
CA HIS A 159 -18.18 -2.24 4.91
C HIS A 159 -18.88 -0.92 5.26
N ALA A 160 -18.80 0.11 4.42
CA ALA A 160 -19.44 1.39 4.68
C ALA A 160 -20.97 1.28 4.70
N ARG A 161 -21.56 0.54 3.73
CA ARG A 161 -23.01 0.29 3.70
C ARG A 161 -23.45 -0.58 4.87
N ARG A 162 -22.71 -1.66 5.16
CA ARG A 162 -23.02 -2.54 6.29
C ARG A 162 -22.93 -1.79 7.62
N ALA A 163 -21.93 -0.94 7.81
CA ALA A 163 -21.79 -0.12 9.01
C ALA A 163 -22.98 0.85 9.17
N ARG A 164 -23.39 1.51 8.08
CA ARG A 164 -24.59 2.39 8.10
C ARG A 164 -25.86 1.61 8.43
N ALA A 165 -26.07 0.46 7.80
CA ALA A 165 -27.22 -0.41 8.05
C ALA A 165 -27.23 -0.91 9.51
N ALA A 166 -26.07 -1.26 10.06
CA ALA A 166 -25.94 -1.74 11.44
C ALA A 166 -26.24 -0.65 12.47
N VAL A 167 -25.82 0.58 12.21
CA VAL A 167 -26.18 1.74 13.05
C VAL A 167 -27.68 2.02 12.98
N ALA A 168 -28.30 1.81 11.82
CA ALA A 168 -29.74 1.96 11.63
C ALA A 168 -30.56 0.73 12.08
N GLY A 169 -29.92 -0.38 12.47
CA GLY A 169 -30.57 -1.61 12.92
C GLY A 169 -31.26 -2.43 11.82
N ILE A 170 -30.93 -2.20 10.54
CA ILE A 170 -31.56 -2.86 9.37
C ILE A 170 -30.61 -3.82 8.65
N GLU A 171 -29.43 -4.09 9.20
CA GLU A 171 -28.40 -4.91 8.56
C GLU A 171 -28.78 -6.39 8.45
N LYS A 172 -29.78 -6.83 9.22
CA LYS A 172 -30.26 -8.22 9.27
C LYS A 172 -31.53 -8.46 8.45
N GLY A 173 -32.09 -7.42 7.83
CA GLY A 173 -33.33 -7.49 7.06
C GLY A 173 -34.36 -6.45 7.50
N ILE A 174 -35.51 -6.48 6.83
CA ILE A 174 -36.65 -5.59 7.09
C ILE A 174 -37.53 -6.25 8.16
N ASP A 175 -37.97 -5.45 9.14
CA ASP A 175 -38.99 -5.87 10.09
C ASP A 175 -40.33 -6.06 9.37
N ARG A 176 -40.92 -7.25 9.52
CA ARG A 176 -42.19 -7.60 8.85
C ARG A 176 -43.38 -6.81 9.38
N ASP A 177 -43.30 -6.33 10.62
CA ASP A 177 -44.39 -5.58 11.24
C ASP A 177 -44.25 -4.07 11.03
N LEU A 178 -43.05 -3.59 10.67
CA LEU A 178 -42.70 -2.18 10.53
C LEU A 178 -42.03 -1.88 9.18
N GLU A 179 -42.54 -2.45 8.09
CA GLU A 179 -42.00 -2.22 6.75
C GLU A 179 -42.17 -0.75 6.31
N PRO A 180 -41.08 0.04 6.13
CA PRO A 180 -41.20 1.49 5.93
C PRO A 180 -41.97 1.90 4.68
N VAL A 181 -41.94 1.08 3.62
CA VAL A 181 -42.59 1.37 2.34
C VAL A 181 -44.12 1.37 2.46
N LEU A 182 -44.69 0.58 3.38
CA LEU A 182 -46.14 0.53 3.62
C LEU A 182 -46.71 1.82 4.21
N PHE A 183 -45.85 2.67 4.79
CA PHE A 183 -46.24 3.96 5.38
C PHE A 183 -45.98 5.15 4.43
N MET A 184 -45.47 4.92 3.22
CA MET A 184 -45.24 5.96 2.23
C MET A 184 -46.47 6.16 1.33
N THR A 185 -46.70 7.40 0.88
CA THR A 185 -47.76 7.69 -0.10
C THR A 185 -47.46 6.97 -1.43
N PRO A 186 -48.46 6.32 -2.06
CA PRO A 186 -48.31 5.77 -3.41
C PRO A 186 -47.87 6.84 -4.40
N LEU A 187 -47.07 6.45 -5.39
CA LEU A 187 -46.52 7.38 -6.39
C LEU A 187 -47.53 7.79 -7.47
N ASN A 188 -48.75 7.24 -7.48
CA ASN A 188 -49.79 7.45 -8.50
C ASN A 188 -51.06 8.05 -7.92
#